data_AF-A0A7C1IC11-F1
#
_entry.id   AF-A0A7C1IC11-F1
#
_cell.length_a   1.000
_cell.length_b   1.000
_cell.length_c   1.000
_cell.angle_alpha   90.00
_cell.angle_beta   90.00
_cell.angle_gamma   90.00
#
_symmetry.space_group_name_H-M   'P 1'
#
loop_
_entity.id
_entity.type
_entity.pdbx_description
1 polymer ?
#
loop_
_entity_poly.entity_id
_entity_poly.type
_entity_poly.pdbx_seq_one_letter_code
_entity_poly.pdbx_strand_id
1 'polypeptide(L)'
;MRDYDDTPEISPLRQAAGGTAIVTGVFGVFIAALLAIHLYHYVVTDPARTDELEQLKTQYTREPTNTQLAERIYELDIQTRRDQFARLYFLHRGTLLLVIDLAVFVAAVLVRTRHWRTPALPDAAGDRKTEQIRHALHVRTAVTLTAVVLAAGGLYLAQHPLETPSPTAAANVADPQPAEPVYASFEDTLAQWPAFRGPQGLGVTELENIPDDWDGPSGRNILWKSSVPLEGHNSPVIWEDRVFLSGATDQQQQIFCYDLNSGQLLWAGDVAI
;
A
#
# COMPACT_ATOMS: atom_id res chain seq x y z
N MET A 1 -22.35 -25.59 -60.12
CA MET A 1 -22.17 -26.08 -58.74
C MET A 1 -21.15 -25.15 -58.09
N ARG A 2 -21.62 -24.16 -57.34
CA ARG A 2 -20.77 -23.11 -56.77
C ARG A 2 -20.59 -23.50 -55.32
N ASP A 3 -19.37 -23.91 -54.95
CA ASP A 3 -19.00 -24.21 -53.57
C ASP A 3 -19.34 -22.99 -52.71
N TYR A 4 -20.34 -23.15 -51.86
CA TYR A 4 -20.69 -22.19 -50.83
C TYR A 4 -19.84 -22.60 -49.62
N ASP A 5 -18.70 -21.94 -49.46
CA ASP A 5 -17.83 -22.11 -48.31
C ASP A 5 -18.56 -21.53 -47.08
N ASP A 6 -19.29 -22.41 -46.41
CA ASP A 6 -20.23 -22.14 -45.31
C ASP A 6 -19.45 -21.91 -44.00
N THR A 7 -18.47 -21.00 -44.03
CA THR A 7 -17.77 -20.57 -42.81
C THR A 7 -18.60 -19.46 -42.15
N PRO A 8 -19.10 -19.67 -40.92
CA PRO A 8 -19.92 -18.67 -40.26
C PRO A 8 -19.09 -17.40 -40.02
N GLU A 9 -19.49 -16.27 -40.62
CA GLU A 9 -18.85 -14.98 -40.40
C GLU A 9 -18.96 -14.58 -38.92
N ILE A 10 -17.83 -14.66 -38.22
CA ILE A 10 -17.73 -14.29 -36.80
C ILE A 10 -17.63 -12.76 -36.73
N SER A 11 -18.54 -12.12 -35.98
CA SER A 11 -18.51 -10.66 -35.81
C SER A 11 -17.15 -10.17 -35.27
N PRO A 12 -16.62 -9.03 -35.74
CA PRO A 12 -15.28 -8.55 -35.38
C PRO A 12 -15.12 -8.28 -33.89
N LEU A 13 -16.20 -7.84 -33.23
CA LEU A 13 -16.24 -7.64 -31.78
C LEU A 13 -16.08 -8.97 -31.01
N ARG A 14 -16.61 -10.08 -31.55
CA ARG A 14 -16.47 -11.41 -30.96
C ARG A 14 -15.04 -11.94 -31.11
N GLN A 15 -14.41 -11.70 -32.25
CA GLN A 15 -13.01 -12.06 -32.47
C GLN A 15 -12.08 -11.26 -31.56
N ALA A 16 -12.33 -9.95 -31.43
CA ALA A 16 -11.58 -9.07 -30.52
C ALA A 16 -11.76 -9.50 -29.05
N ALA A 17 -12.99 -9.72 -28.59
CA ALA A 17 -13.27 -10.16 -27.20
C ALA A 17 -12.62 -11.50 -26.86
N GLY A 18 -12.55 -12.44 -27.83
CA GLY A 18 -11.84 -13.69 -27.67
C GLY A 18 -10.33 -13.51 -27.47
N GLY A 19 -9.70 -12.66 -28.28
CA GLY A 19 -8.28 -12.31 -28.12
C GLY A 19 -7.99 -11.60 -26.81
N THR A 20 -8.81 -10.62 -26.43
CA THR A 20 -8.66 -9.87 -25.17
C THR A 20 -8.78 -10.78 -23.94
N ALA A 21 -9.72 -11.73 -23.93
CA ALA A 21 -9.87 -12.67 -22.82
C ALA A 21 -8.65 -13.60 -22.66
N ILE A 22 -8.02 -14.02 -23.76
CA ILE A 22 -6.81 -14.86 -23.71
C ILE A 22 -5.63 -14.05 -23.16
N VAL A 23 -5.43 -12.83 -23.67
CA VAL A 23 -4.31 -11.97 -23.26
C VAL A 23 -4.42 -11.60 -21.77
N THR A 24 -5.59 -11.14 -21.33
CA THR A 24 -5.84 -10.82 -19.91
C THR A 24 -5.72 -12.05 -19.03
N GLY A 25 -6.26 -13.20 -19.44
CA GLY A 25 -6.10 -14.44 -18.68
C GLY A 25 -4.63 -14.86 -18.47
N VAL A 26 -3.80 -14.78 -19.51
CA VAL A 26 -2.35 -15.08 -19.42
C VAL A 26 -1.63 -14.04 -18.55
N PHE A 27 -1.95 -12.77 -18.72
CA PHE A 27 -1.35 -11.67 -17.96
C PHE A 27 -1.69 -11.75 -16.46
N GLY A 28 -2.95 -12.04 -16.12
CA GLY A 28 -3.40 -12.27 -14.74
C GLY A 28 -2.70 -13.45 -14.07
N VAL A 29 -2.53 -14.57 -14.79
CA VAL A 29 -1.76 -15.73 -14.28
C VAL A 29 -0.30 -15.34 -14.02
N PHE A 30 0.30 -14.54 -14.89
CA PHE A 30 1.68 -14.07 -14.72
C PHE A 30 1.83 -13.17 -13.48
N ILE A 31 0.92 -12.21 -13.28
CA ILE A 31 0.92 -11.36 -12.07
C ILE A 31 0.72 -12.21 -10.81
N ALA A 32 -0.24 -13.14 -10.84
CA ALA A 32 -0.50 -14.04 -9.72
C ALA A 32 0.74 -14.89 -9.37
N ALA A 33 1.45 -15.39 -10.40
CA ALA A 33 2.68 -16.16 -10.20
C ALA A 33 3.80 -15.32 -9.59
N LEU A 34 4.00 -14.07 -10.04
CA LEU A 34 4.99 -13.17 -9.46
C LEU A 34 4.67 -12.83 -7.99
N LEU A 35 3.40 -12.58 -7.67
CA LEU A 35 2.95 -12.37 -6.28
C LEU A 35 3.20 -13.63 -5.43
N ALA A 36 2.89 -14.82 -5.95
CA ALA A 36 3.10 -16.08 -5.25
C ALA A 36 4.59 -16.39 -5.02
N ILE A 37 5.46 -16.17 -6.02
CA ILE A 37 6.91 -16.33 -5.90
C ILE A 37 7.46 -15.36 -4.84
N HIS A 38 6.99 -14.12 -4.85
CA HIS A 38 7.42 -13.11 -3.87
C HIS A 38 6.96 -13.47 -2.45
N LEU A 39 5.71 -13.95 -2.28
CA LEU A 39 5.21 -14.46 -1.00
C LEU A 39 5.99 -15.69 -0.52
N TYR A 40 6.34 -16.59 -1.44
CA TYR A 40 7.14 -17.77 -1.14
C TYR A 40 8.55 -17.39 -0.66
N HIS A 41 9.24 -16.51 -1.39
CA HIS A 41 10.53 -16.00 -0.93
C HIS A 41 10.41 -15.32 0.45
N TYR A 42 9.36 -14.56 0.69
CA TYR A 42 9.13 -13.96 2.01
C TYR A 42 9.00 -15.02 3.12
N VAL A 43 8.06 -15.96 3.00
CA VAL A 43 7.83 -16.95 4.06
C VAL A 43 9.05 -17.85 4.30
N VAL A 44 9.87 -18.09 3.28
CA VAL A 44 10.98 -19.06 3.35
C VAL A 44 12.33 -18.41 3.64
N THR A 45 12.60 -17.19 3.14
CA THR A 45 13.94 -16.55 3.27
C THR A 45 14.02 -15.44 4.30
N ASP A 46 12.90 -14.78 4.64
CA ASP A 46 12.91 -13.71 5.64
C ASP A 46 13.12 -14.20 7.09
N PRO A 47 12.65 -15.40 7.51
CA PRO A 47 12.96 -15.93 8.84
C PRO A 47 14.47 -15.98 9.13
N ALA A 48 15.27 -16.38 8.14
CA ALA A 48 16.71 -16.50 8.27
C ALA A 48 17.43 -15.15 8.50
N ARG A 49 16.88 -14.02 8.03
CA ARG A 49 17.46 -12.68 8.26
C ARG A 49 17.07 -12.11 9.63
N THR A 50 15.84 -12.36 10.07
CA THR A 50 15.39 -11.98 11.42
C THR A 50 16.22 -12.73 12.47
N ASP A 51 16.47 -14.02 12.25
CA ASP A 51 17.33 -14.84 13.09
C ASP A 51 18.77 -14.30 13.15
N GLU A 52 19.34 -13.84 12.03
CA GLU A 52 20.69 -13.22 11.98
C GLU A 52 20.75 -11.94 12.82
N LEU A 53 19.74 -11.06 12.71
CA LEU A 53 19.66 -9.82 13.48
C LEU A 53 19.58 -10.11 14.99
N GLU A 54 18.78 -11.08 15.40
CA GLU A 54 18.64 -11.47 16.81
C GLU A 54 19.94 -12.07 17.38
N GLN A 55 20.64 -12.89 16.60
CA GLN A 55 21.94 -13.42 16.98
C GLN A 55 22.97 -12.31 17.16
N LEU A 56 23.01 -11.34 16.25
CA LEU A 56 23.92 -10.19 16.34
C LEU A 56 23.63 -9.33 17.57
N LYS A 57 22.36 -9.05 17.86
CA LYS A 57 21.97 -8.31 19.08
C LYS A 57 22.35 -9.07 20.36
N THR A 58 22.18 -10.39 20.35
CA THR A 58 22.60 -11.26 21.46
C THR A 58 24.13 -11.23 21.65
N GLN A 59 24.88 -11.20 20.55
CA GLN A 59 26.34 -11.09 20.59
C GLN A 59 26.79 -9.71 21.09
N TYR A 60 26.15 -8.63 20.64
CA TYR A 60 26.44 -7.27 21.08
C TYR A 60 26.21 -7.08 22.59
N THR A 61 25.18 -7.73 23.14
CA THR A 61 24.93 -7.75 24.60
C THR A 61 26.12 -8.31 25.40
N ARG A 62 26.91 -9.22 24.81
CA ARG A 62 28.11 -9.80 25.44
C ARG A 62 29.37 -8.96 25.22
N GLU A 63 29.39 -8.13 24.18
CA GLU A 63 30.55 -7.33 23.74
C GLU A 63 30.13 -5.89 23.34
N PRO A 64 29.66 -5.05 24.29
CA PRO A 64 29.05 -3.75 23.97
C PRO A 64 30.02 -2.72 23.39
N THR A 65 31.33 -2.90 23.59
CA THR A 65 32.39 -2.03 23.04
C THR A 65 32.72 -2.31 21.58
N ASN A 66 32.15 -3.34 20.96
CA ASN A 66 32.46 -3.74 19.59
C ASN A 66 31.68 -2.88 18.58
N THR A 67 32.34 -1.87 18.03
CA THR A 67 31.74 -0.93 17.06
C THR A 67 31.33 -1.61 15.75
N GLN A 68 32.00 -2.69 15.33
CA GLN A 68 31.66 -3.41 14.10
C GLN A 68 30.33 -4.16 14.21
N LEU A 69 30.03 -4.72 15.39
CA LEU A 69 28.74 -5.36 15.64
C LEU A 69 27.61 -4.34 15.64
N ALA A 70 27.81 -3.16 16.25
CA ALA A 70 26.83 -2.09 16.26
C ALA A 70 26.51 -1.59 14.85
N GLU A 71 27.52 -1.36 14.02
CA GLU A 71 27.35 -0.96 12.60
C GLU A 71 26.57 -2.03 11.83
N ARG A 72 26.91 -3.32 12.01
CA ARG A 72 26.23 -4.41 11.33
C ARG A 72 24.76 -4.54 11.72
N ILE A 73 24.43 -4.39 13.01
CA ILE A 73 23.05 -4.38 13.51
C ILE A 73 22.27 -3.22 12.89
N TYR A 74 22.86 -2.04 12.87
CA TYR A 74 22.26 -0.84 12.29
C TYR A 74 21.96 -1.00 10.79
N GLU A 75 22.91 -1.53 10.02
CA GLU A 75 22.72 -1.80 8.61
C GLU A 75 21.59 -2.81 8.35
N LEU A 76 21.58 -3.93 9.08
CA LEU A 76 20.53 -4.95 8.94
C LEU A 76 19.15 -4.42 9.32
N ASP A 77 19.05 -3.61 10.38
CA ASP A 77 17.79 -3.01 10.83
C ASP A 77 17.22 -2.08 9.75
N ILE A 78 18.05 -1.21 9.16
CA ILE A 78 17.64 -0.32 8.07
C ILE A 78 17.18 -1.10 6.84
N GLN A 79 17.93 -2.14 6.45
CA GLN A 79 17.57 -2.98 5.32
C GLN A 79 16.22 -3.66 5.57
N THR A 80 16.00 -4.19 6.78
CA THR A 80 14.75 -4.85 7.17
C THR A 80 13.54 -3.91 7.07
N ARG A 81 13.68 -2.67 7.58
CA ARG A 81 12.61 -1.66 7.49
C ARG A 81 12.31 -1.26 6.04
N ARG A 82 13.36 -1.02 5.24
CA ARG A 82 13.20 -0.67 3.82
C ARG A 82 12.50 -1.77 3.03
N ASP A 83 12.92 -3.01 3.25
CA ASP A 83 12.32 -4.17 2.60
C ASP A 83 10.84 -4.28 3.00
N GLN A 84 10.49 -4.06 4.27
CA GLN A 84 9.08 -4.07 4.73
C GLN A 84 8.19 -3.06 4.00
N PHE A 85 8.64 -1.82 3.85
CA PHE A 85 7.87 -0.82 3.11
C PHE A 85 7.76 -1.16 1.63
N ALA A 86 8.85 -1.57 0.98
CA ALA A 86 8.84 -1.99 -0.42
C ALA A 86 7.87 -3.17 -0.65
N ARG A 87 7.81 -4.12 0.29
CA ARG A 87 6.87 -5.26 0.26
C ARG A 87 5.41 -4.82 0.27
N LEU A 88 5.04 -3.91 1.18
CA LEU A 88 3.65 -3.42 1.27
C LEU A 88 3.22 -2.71 -0.02
N TYR A 89 4.10 -1.88 -0.59
CA TYR A 89 3.82 -1.23 -1.86
C TYR A 89 3.71 -2.22 -3.02
N PHE A 90 4.59 -3.22 -3.08
CA PHE A 90 4.55 -4.25 -4.12
C PHE A 90 3.26 -5.08 -4.06
N LEU A 91 2.88 -5.56 -2.87
CA LEU A 91 1.65 -6.33 -2.67
C LEU A 91 0.40 -5.51 -2.98
N HIS A 92 0.32 -4.26 -2.51
CA HIS A 92 -0.84 -3.41 -2.75
C HIS A 92 -1.01 -3.10 -4.25
N ARG A 93 0.08 -2.71 -4.93
CA ARG A 93 0.04 -2.42 -6.38
C ARG A 93 -0.24 -3.66 -7.22
N GLY A 94 0.39 -4.79 -6.88
CA GLY A 94 0.16 -6.06 -7.58
C GLY A 94 -1.27 -6.56 -7.42
N THR A 95 -1.84 -6.43 -6.21
CA THR A 95 -3.24 -6.78 -5.94
C THR A 95 -4.20 -5.88 -6.73
N LEU A 96 -3.96 -4.57 -6.73
CA LEU A 96 -4.77 -3.61 -7.49
C LEU A 96 -4.73 -3.92 -9.00
N LEU A 97 -3.55 -4.21 -9.57
CA LEU A 97 -3.43 -4.62 -10.97
C LEU A 97 -4.19 -5.91 -11.27
N LEU A 98 -4.14 -6.90 -10.38
CA LEU A 98 -4.85 -8.17 -10.54
C LEU A 98 -6.38 -7.99 -10.51
N VAL A 99 -6.89 -7.08 -9.66
CA VAL A 99 -8.32 -6.74 -9.61
C VAL A 99 -8.77 -6.05 -10.90
N ILE A 100 -7.98 -5.11 -11.42
CA ILE A 100 -8.29 -4.44 -12.69
C ILE A 100 -8.27 -5.44 -13.85
N ASP A 101 -7.26 -6.30 -13.93
CA ASP A 101 -7.15 -7.33 -14.96
C ASP A 101 -8.33 -8.31 -14.90
N LEU A 102 -8.72 -8.75 -13.70
CA LEU A 102 -9.89 -9.59 -13.50
C LEU A 102 -11.18 -8.91 -13.98
N ALA A 103 -11.36 -7.61 -13.72
CA ALA A 103 -12.52 -6.86 -14.20
C ALA A 103 -12.58 -6.81 -15.73
N VAL A 104 -11.43 -6.58 -16.39
CA VAL A 104 -11.33 -6.58 -17.86
C VAL A 104 -11.60 -7.99 -18.42
N PHE A 105 -11.05 -9.03 -17.81
CA PHE A 105 -11.28 -10.42 -18.18
C PHE A 105 -12.78 -10.78 -18.10
N VAL A 106 -13.43 -10.45 -16.98
CA VAL A 106 -14.87 -10.69 -16.79
C VAL A 106 -15.67 -9.92 -17.82
N ALA A 107 -15.37 -8.64 -18.08
CA ALA A 107 -16.06 -7.86 -19.11
C ALA A 107 -15.92 -8.49 -20.51
N ALA A 108 -14.72 -8.96 -20.88
CA ALA A 108 -14.48 -9.64 -22.15
C ALA A 108 -15.27 -10.95 -22.29
N VAL A 109 -15.34 -11.75 -21.21
CA VAL A 109 -16.14 -12.99 -21.16
C VAL A 109 -17.64 -12.67 -21.23
N LEU A 110 -18.12 -11.66 -20.52
CA LEU A 110 -19.53 -11.25 -20.55
C LEU A 110 -19.97 -10.75 -21.93
N VAL A 111 -19.14 -9.96 -22.61
CA VAL A 111 -19.41 -9.52 -23.99
C VAL A 111 -19.49 -10.72 -24.93
N ARG A 112 -18.56 -11.67 -24.79
CA ARG A 112 -18.58 -12.92 -25.57
C ARG A 112 -19.84 -13.74 -25.33
N THR A 113 -20.23 -13.96 -24.07
CA THR A 113 -21.40 -14.79 -23.72
C THR A 113 -22.74 -14.14 -24.09
N ARG A 114 -22.88 -12.81 -23.95
CA ARG A 114 -24.09 -12.08 -24.34
C ARG A 114 -24.36 -12.18 -25.84
N HIS A 115 -23.32 -12.15 -26.66
CA HIS A 115 -23.46 -12.24 -28.12
C HIS A 115 -23.66 -13.66 -28.64
N TRP A 116 -23.42 -14.71 -27.84
CA TRP A 116 -23.79 -16.09 -28.17
C TRP A 116 -25.30 -16.31 -28.23
N ARG A 117 -26.10 -15.43 -27.63
CA ARG A 117 -27.57 -15.53 -27.61
C ARG A 117 -28.25 -14.87 -28.81
N THR A 118 -27.53 -14.11 -29.62
CA THR A 118 -28.06 -13.46 -30.83
C THR A 118 -27.67 -14.30 -32.05
N PRO A 119 -28.60 -14.98 -32.74
CA PRO A 119 -28.28 -15.69 -33.98
C PRO A 119 -27.78 -14.70 -35.04
N ALA A 120 -26.73 -15.10 -35.77
CA ALA A 120 -26.20 -14.31 -36.88
C ALA A 120 -27.26 -14.24 -37.99
N LEU A 121 -27.72 -13.04 -38.31
CA LEU A 121 -28.54 -12.80 -39.49
C LEU A 121 -27.61 -12.89 -40.73
N PRO A 122 -28.04 -13.53 -41.84
CA PRO A 122 -27.27 -13.54 -43.07
C PRO A 122 -27.05 -12.09 -43.52
N ASP A 123 -25.79 -11.71 -43.71
CA ASP A 123 -25.49 -10.34 -44.08
C ASP A 123 -26.00 -10.05 -45.51
N ALA A 124 -26.56 -8.86 -45.71
CA ALA A 124 -27.16 -8.48 -46.97
C ALA A 124 -26.06 -8.06 -47.95
N ALA A 125 -25.35 -9.02 -48.56
CA ALA A 125 -24.35 -8.86 -49.62
C ALA A 125 -23.69 -7.45 -49.63
N GLY A 126 -23.03 -7.11 -48.52
CA GLY A 126 -22.35 -5.83 -48.35
C GLY A 126 -21.11 -5.77 -49.24
N ASP A 127 -20.88 -4.61 -49.86
CA ASP A 127 -19.68 -4.38 -50.69
C ASP A 127 -18.42 -4.58 -49.83
N ARG A 128 -17.68 -5.67 -50.09
CA ARG A 128 -16.43 -6.06 -49.38
C ARG A 128 -15.44 -4.90 -49.21
N LYS A 129 -15.45 -3.91 -50.10
CA LYS A 129 -14.61 -2.71 -49.99
C LYS A 129 -15.00 -1.82 -48.80
N THR A 130 -16.29 -1.66 -48.53
CA THR A 130 -16.80 -0.82 -47.44
C THR A 130 -16.46 -1.41 -46.07
N GLU A 131 -16.51 -2.73 -45.94
CA GLU A 131 -16.08 -3.43 -44.73
C GLU A 131 -14.59 -3.31 -44.50
N GLN A 132 -13.76 -3.52 -45.54
CA GLN A 132 -12.31 -3.36 -45.44
C GLN A 132 -11.90 -1.95 -44.98
N ILE A 133 -12.58 -0.91 -45.48
CA ILE A 133 -12.34 0.48 -45.06
C ILE A 133 -12.72 0.67 -43.58
N ARG A 134 -13.84 0.11 -43.14
CA ARG A 134 -14.31 0.19 -41.75
C ARG A 134 -13.37 -0.56 -40.78
N HIS A 135 -12.88 -1.73 -41.17
CA HIS A 135 -11.89 -2.48 -40.39
C HIS A 135 -10.56 -1.75 -40.30
N ALA A 136 -10.08 -1.16 -41.41
CA ALA A 136 -8.85 -0.37 -41.42
C ALA A 136 -8.93 0.85 -40.49
N LEU A 137 -10.09 1.51 -40.43
CA LEU A 137 -10.32 2.64 -39.51
C LEU A 137 -10.30 2.19 -38.05
N HIS A 138 -11.02 1.11 -37.69
CA HIS A 138 -11.03 0.61 -36.32
C HIS A 138 -9.65 0.15 -35.84
N VAL A 139 -8.89 -0.54 -36.70
CA VAL A 139 -7.51 -0.96 -36.40
C VAL A 139 -6.61 0.26 -36.20
N ARG A 140 -6.71 1.27 -37.08
CA ARG A 140 -5.94 2.52 -36.93
C ARG A 140 -6.28 3.23 -35.62
N THR A 141 -7.56 3.37 -35.28
CA THR A 141 -7.97 4.02 -34.03
C THR A 141 -7.50 3.28 -32.78
N ALA A 142 -7.51 1.94 -32.81
CA ALA A 142 -7.05 1.11 -31.70
C ALA A 142 -5.52 1.21 -31.52
N VAL A 143 -4.76 1.17 -32.61
CA VAL A 143 -3.30 1.32 -32.58
C VAL A 143 -2.91 2.72 -32.08
N THR A 144 -3.59 3.77 -32.55
CA THR A 144 -3.31 5.14 -32.10
C THR A 144 -3.63 5.34 -30.62
N LEU A 145 -4.77 4.82 -30.14
CA LEU A 145 -5.13 4.92 -28.72
C LEU A 145 -4.12 4.18 -27.83
N THR A 146 -3.71 2.98 -28.23
CA THR A 146 -2.73 2.19 -27.49
C THR A 146 -1.37 2.91 -27.44
N ALA A 147 -0.91 3.47 -28.56
CA ALA A 147 0.32 4.26 -28.61
C ALA A 147 0.26 5.52 -27.73
N VAL A 148 -0.89 6.21 -27.70
CA VAL A 148 -1.11 7.39 -26.84
C VAL A 148 -1.07 6.99 -25.36
N VAL A 149 -1.70 5.88 -24.97
CA VAL A 149 -1.66 5.38 -23.59
C VAL A 149 -0.24 5.01 -23.17
N LEU A 150 0.51 4.32 -24.03
CA LEU A 150 1.91 3.98 -23.75
C LEU A 150 2.80 5.22 -23.64
N ALA A 151 2.60 6.20 -24.52
CA ALA A 151 3.33 7.47 -24.46
C ALA A 151 2.98 8.28 -23.20
N ALA A 152 1.70 8.34 -22.82
CA ALA A 152 1.25 9.01 -21.60
C ALA A 152 1.78 8.31 -20.34
N GLY A 153 1.74 6.98 -20.29
CA GLY A 153 2.30 6.19 -19.19
C GLY A 153 3.82 6.35 -19.07
N GLY A 154 4.54 6.33 -20.20
CA GLY A 154 5.98 6.61 -20.23
C GLY A 154 6.32 8.04 -19.76
N LEU A 155 5.54 9.04 -20.19
CA LEU A 155 5.71 10.43 -19.77
C LEU A 155 5.39 10.61 -18.28
N TYR A 156 4.36 9.94 -17.76
CA TYR A 156 4.01 9.96 -16.35
C TYR A 156 5.14 9.38 -15.48
N LEU A 157 5.74 8.26 -15.89
CA LEU A 157 6.88 7.66 -15.21
C LEU A 157 8.15 8.52 -15.30
N ALA A 158 8.34 9.26 -16.40
CA ALA A 158 9.44 10.20 -16.55
C ALA A 158 9.27 11.45 -15.67
N GLN A 159 8.03 11.89 -15.45
CA GLN A 159 7.68 13.04 -14.60
C GLN A 159 7.61 12.71 -13.10
N HIS A 160 7.45 11.43 -12.75
CA HIS A 160 7.47 10.95 -11.38
C HIS A 160 8.61 9.92 -11.20
N PRO A 161 9.88 10.35 -11.19
CA PRO A 161 10.98 9.48 -10.82
C PRO A 161 10.66 8.82 -9.49
N LEU A 162 10.88 7.51 -9.39
CA LEU A 162 10.76 6.80 -8.12
C LEU A 162 11.77 7.42 -7.14
N GLU A 163 11.30 8.33 -6.29
CA GLU A 163 12.06 8.83 -5.16
C GLU A 163 12.39 7.64 -4.27
N THR A 164 13.61 7.12 -4.43
CA THR A 164 14.27 6.35 -3.39
C THR A 164 14.58 7.34 -2.26
N PRO A 165 13.99 7.22 -1.07
CA PRO A 165 14.35 8.10 0.02
C PRO A 165 15.82 7.90 0.38
N SER A 166 16.61 8.97 0.23
CA SER A 166 18.00 9.07 0.68
C SER A 166 18.10 8.81 2.18
N PRO A 167 19.05 7.97 2.63
CA PRO A 167 19.27 7.69 4.05
C PRO A 167 20.13 8.80 4.64
N THR A 168 19.53 9.91 5.04
CA THR A 168 20.26 10.96 5.78
C THR A 168 19.60 11.37 7.09
N ALA A 169 18.75 10.51 7.67
CA ALA A 169 18.09 10.80 8.94
C ALA A 169 17.80 9.55 9.79
N ALA A 170 18.77 8.63 9.93
CA ALA A 170 18.69 7.57 10.93
C ALA A 170 19.93 7.59 11.83
N ALA A 171 20.25 8.76 12.37
CA ALA A 171 21.14 8.81 13.52
C ALA A 171 20.37 8.29 14.76
N ASN A 172 20.95 7.25 15.37
CA ASN A 172 20.95 6.94 16.80
C ASN A 172 19.68 6.35 17.43
N VAL A 173 19.77 5.07 17.84
CA VAL A 173 20.04 4.57 19.20
C VAL A 173 19.51 3.13 19.27
N ALA A 174 20.38 2.14 19.52
CA ALA A 174 19.93 0.81 19.94
C ALA A 174 20.98 0.13 20.83
N ASP A 175 20.64 0.05 22.11
CA ASP A 175 21.24 -0.75 23.18
C ASP A 175 20.13 -0.94 24.23
N PRO A 176 20.08 -1.98 25.10
CA PRO A 176 20.27 -3.42 24.96
C PRO A 176 18.91 -4.18 24.92
N GLN A 177 18.85 -5.41 24.37
CA GLN A 177 17.58 -6.16 24.15
C GLN A 177 16.99 -6.80 25.43
N PRO A 178 15.83 -6.33 25.94
CA PRO A 178 15.08 -6.96 27.02
C PRO A 178 14.10 -8.02 26.45
N ALA A 179 13.52 -8.84 27.33
CA ALA A 179 12.54 -9.90 27.04
C ALA A 179 11.57 -9.53 25.90
N GLU A 180 11.28 -10.49 25.00
CA GLU A 180 10.39 -10.28 23.86
C GLU A 180 9.16 -9.47 24.28
N PRO A 181 9.03 -8.22 23.79
CA PRO A 181 7.94 -7.37 24.24
C PRO A 181 6.64 -7.99 23.75
N VAL A 182 5.69 -8.16 24.68
CA VAL A 182 4.32 -8.53 24.33
C VAL A 182 3.75 -7.37 23.53
N TYR A 183 3.71 -7.54 22.21
CA TYR A 183 3.10 -6.57 21.31
C TYR A 183 1.57 -6.68 21.37
N ALA A 184 0.91 -5.54 21.31
CA ALA A 184 -0.54 -5.49 21.16
C ALA A 184 -0.99 -6.16 19.86
N SER A 185 -2.15 -6.81 19.88
CA SER A 185 -2.71 -7.40 18.67
C SER A 185 -3.13 -6.30 17.68
N PHE A 186 -3.36 -6.68 16.42
CA PHE A 186 -3.88 -5.75 15.41
C PHE A 186 -5.25 -5.18 15.81
N GLU A 187 -6.10 -6.01 16.40
CA GLU A 187 -7.42 -5.60 16.88
C GLU A 187 -7.30 -4.59 18.03
N ASP A 188 -6.40 -4.86 18.99
CA ASP A 188 -6.12 -3.91 20.07
C ASP A 188 -5.63 -2.58 19.52
N THR A 189 -4.73 -2.61 18.53
CA THR A 189 -4.19 -1.39 17.91
C THR A 189 -5.27 -0.56 17.21
N LEU A 190 -6.23 -1.21 16.54
CA LEU A 190 -7.35 -0.53 15.86
C LEU A 190 -8.30 0.18 16.83
N ALA A 191 -8.42 -0.33 18.06
CA ALA A 191 -9.21 0.32 19.12
C ALA A 191 -8.52 1.56 19.70
N GLN A 192 -7.26 1.83 19.35
CA GLN A 192 -6.43 2.90 19.90
C GLN A 192 -6.10 3.98 18.86
N TRP A 193 -5.39 5.02 19.29
CA TRP A 193 -4.82 6.05 18.39
C TRP A 193 -3.30 6.12 18.53
N PRO A 194 -2.57 5.10 18.05
CA PRO A 194 -1.15 4.93 18.35
C PRO A 194 -0.19 5.85 17.59
N ALA A 195 -0.67 6.53 16.54
CA ALA A 195 0.19 7.28 15.63
C ALA A 195 -0.52 8.48 14.99
N PHE A 196 0.27 9.33 14.32
CA PHE A 196 -0.27 10.43 13.52
C PHE A 196 -1.29 9.89 12.52
N ARG A 197 -2.51 10.44 12.56
CA ARG A 197 -3.68 10.01 11.77
C ARG A 197 -4.23 8.61 12.13
N GLY A 198 -3.96 8.13 13.33
CA GLY A 198 -4.61 6.95 13.90
C GLY A 198 -3.99 5.62 13.47
N PRO A 199 -4.62 4.49 13.80
CA PRO A 199 -4.01 3.16 13.70
C PRO A 199 -3.73 2.72 12.26
N GLN A 200 -4.45 3.29 11.29
CA GLN A 200 -4.25 3.05 9.86
C GLN A 200 -3.61 4.24 9.14
N GLY A 201 -3.29 5.34 9.84
CA GLY A 201 -2.70 6.55 9.25
C GLY A 201 -3.64 7.33 8.31
N LEU A 202 -4.95 7.08 8.36
CA LEU A 202 -5.95 7.67 7.47
C LEU A 202 -6.59 8.96 8.03
N GLY A 203 -6.58 9.14 9.35
CA GLY A 203 -7.19 10.28 10.03
C GLY A 203 -8.71 10.16 10.08
N VAL A 204 -9.21 8.94 10.11
CA VAL A 204 -10.63 8.59 10.18
C VAL A 204 -10.86 7.81 11.47
N THR A 205 -11.99 8.04 12.11
CA THR A 205 -12.44 7.31 13.30
C THR A 205 -13.81 6.70 13.03
N GLU A 206 -14.06 5.52 13.61
CA GLU A 206 -15.38 4.86 13.59
C GLU A 206 -16.28 5.35 14.74
N LEU A 207 -15.76 6.22 15.63
CA LEU A 207 -16.53 6.80 16.71
C LEU A 207 -17.67 7.66 16.17
N GLU A 208 -18.87 7.40 16.69
CA GLU A 208 -20.07 8.17 16.40
C GLU A 208 -20.28 9.26 17.46
N ASN A 209 -21.15 10.24 17.17
CA ASN A 209 -21.52 11.33 18.10
C ASN A 209 -20.36 12.23 18.52
N ILE A 210 -19.39 12.45 17.62
CA ILE A 210 -18.30 13.39 17.85
C ILE A 210 -18.85 14.82 17.77
N PRO A 211 -18.51 15.71 18.73
CA PRO A 211 -18.87 17.12 18.63
C PRO A 211 -18.36 17.75 17.33
N ASP A 212 -19.25 18.41 16.59
CA ASP A 212 -18.94 19.11 15.33
C ASP A 212 -18.59 20.60 15.56
N ASP A 213 -18.82 21.11 16.77
CA ASP A 213 -18.34 22.41 17.24
C ASP A 213 -17.58 22.30 18.58
N TRP A 214 -16.56 23.14 18.76
CA TRP A 214 -15.82 23.27 20.02
C TRP A 214 -15.14 24.63 20.10
N ASP A 215 -14.86 25.12 21.31
CA ASP A 215 -14.21 26.42 21.53
C ASP A 215 -13.19 26.39 22.67
N GLY A 216 -11.92 26.48 22.31
CA GLY A 216 -10.76 26.49 23.22
C GLY A 216 -10.78 27.56 24.32
N PRO A 217 -11.15 28.82 23.99
CA PRO A 217 -11.26 29.90 24.97
C PRO A 217 -12.43 29.78 25.96
N SER A 218 -13.65 29.49 25.49
CA SER A 218 -14.84 29.39 26.36
C SER A 218 -15.00 28.03 27.02
N GLY A 219 -14.31 26.99 26.52
CA GLY A 219 -14.41 25.62 27.03
C GLY A 219 -15.62 24.85 26.49
N ARG A 220 -16.33 25.37 25.48
CA ARG A 220 -17.49 24.66 24.90
C ARG A 220 -17.05 23.35 24.27
N ASN A 221 -17.75 22.26 24.62
CA ASN A 221 -17.47 20.90 24.18
C ASN A 221 -16.02 20.44 24.46
N ILE A 222 -15.40 20.98 25.51
CA ILE A 222 -14.08 20.56 26.00
C ILE A 222 -14.26 19.82 27.32
N LEU A 223 -13.89 18.55 27.36
CA LEU A 223 -13.98 17.72 28.56
C LEU A 223 -12.96 18.16 29.63
N TRP A 224 -11.72 18.42 29.20
CA TRP A 224 -10.65 18.90 30.06
C TRP A 224 -9.62 19.68 29.25
N LYS A 225 -8.80 20.47 29.95
CA LYS A 225 -7.70 21.24 29.38
C LYS A 225 -6.53 21.22 30.34
N SER A 226 -5.36 20.84 29.83
CA SER A 226 -4.16 20.66 30.64
C SER A 226 -2.99 21.41 30.02
N SER A 227 -2.16 22.01 30.86
CA SER A 227 -0.90 22.62 30.41
C SER A 227 0.12 21.53 30.09
N VAL A 228 0.77 21.64 28.93
CA VAL A 228 1.93 20.81 28.57
C VAL A 228 3.20 21.54 29.01
N PRO A 229 4.06 20.92 29.85
CA PRO A 229 5.20 21.62 30.45
C PRO A 229 6.25 22.13 29.45
N LEU A 230 6.43 21.42 28.34
CA LEU A 230 7.38 21.77 27.28
C LEU A 230 6.67 21.91 25.94
N GLU A 231 7.21 22.79 25.10
CA GLU A 231 6.74 22.95 23.73
C GLU A 231 7.04 21.70 22.91
N GLY A 232 6.15 21.35 21.98
CA GLY A 232 6.30 20.16 21.15
C GLY A 232 5.40 20.21 19.92
N HIS A 233 5.92 19.74 18.79
CA HIS A 233 5.17 19.58 17.55
C HIS A 233 4.84 18.10 17.35
N ASN A 234 3.76 17.64 17.97
CA ASN A 234 3.33 16.25 17.86
C ASN A 234 1.81 16.14 17.73
N SER A 235 1.38 14.94 17.36
CA SER A 235 0.01 14.49 17.55
C SER A 235 -0.08 13.67 18.83
N PRO A 236 -1.16 13.80 19.62
CA PRO A 236 -1.39 12.93 20.76
C PRO A 236 -1.42 11.46 20.34
N VAL A 237 -0.78 10.62 21.14
CA VAL A 237 -0.93 9.16 21.08
C VAL A 237 -1.89 8.75 22.18
N ILE A 238 -2.92 7.97 21.83
CA ILE A 238 -3.88 7.46 22.80
C ILE A 238 -3.74 5.94 22.85
N TRP A 239 -3.52 5.42 24.05
CA TRP A 239 -3.48 3.99 24.31
C TRP A 239 -4.20 3.68 25.61
N GLU A 240 -5.26 2.90 25.53
CA GLU A 240 -6.21 2.62 26.62
C GLU A 240 -6.72 3.93 27.25
N ASP A 241 -6.47 4.13 28.54
CA ASP A 241 -6.89 5.29 29.33
C ASP A 241 -5.77 6.34 29.46
N ARG A 242 -4.81 6.35 28.52
CA ARG A 242 -3.64 7.23 28.54
C ARG A 242 -3.49 8.05 27.28
N VAL A 243 -3.07 9.30 27.45
CA VAL A 243 -2.67 10.21 26.37
C VAL A 243 -1.20 10.54 26.53
N PHE A 244 -0.42 10.35 25.47
CA PHE A 244 1.00 10.63 25.45
C PHE A 244 1.31 11.80 24.53
N LEU A 245 2.15 12.71 25.02
CA LEU A 245 2.69 13.85 24.30
C LEU A 245 4.19 13.92 24.55
N SER A 246 4.92 14.52 23.62
CA SER A 246 6.33 14.87 23.80
C SER A 246 6.52 16.38 23.86
N GLY A 247 7.64 16.81 24.42
CA GLY A 247 8.07 18.19 24.32
C GLY A 247 9.59 18.28 24.44
N ALA A 248 10.17 19.31 23.83
CA ALA A 248 11.60 19.50 23.80
C ALA A 248 11.98 20.98 23.78
N THR A 249 13.15 21.25 24.35
CA THR A 249 13.93 22.49 24.17
C THR A 249 15.35 22.09 23.77
N ASP A 250 16.23 23.06 23.54
CA ASP A 250 17.66 22.81 23.27
C ASP A 250 18.39 22.04 24.38
N GLN A 251 17.78 21.92 25.57
CA GLN A 251 18.43 21.41 26.79
C GLN A 251 17.77 20.15 27.35
N GLN A 252 16.51 19.88 27.01
CA GLN A 252 15.74 18.77 27.57
C GLN A 252 14.68 18.27 26.59
N GLN A 253 14.46 16.96 26.59
CA GLN A 253 13.38 16.29 25.86
C GLN A 253 12.64 15.41 26.83
N GLN A 254 11.31 15.48 26.82
CA GLN A 254 10.47 14.72 27.73
C GLN A 254 9.26 14.12 27.03
N ILE A 255 8.75 13.05 27.61
CA ILE A 255 7.46 12.44 27.30
C ILE A 255 6.53 12.66 28.50
N PHE A 256 5.32 13.10 28.24
CA PHE A 256 4.26 13.31 29.22
C PHE A 256 3.16 12.28 29.03
N CYS A 257 2.69 11.72 30.13
CA CYS A 257 1.54 10.83 30.14
C CYS A 257 0.40 11.45 30.96
N TYR A 258 -0.77 11.57 30.35
CA TYR A 258 -1.97 12.10 30.95
C TYR A 258 -3.04 11.00 31.05
N ASP A 259 -3.90 11.11 32.04
CA ASP A 259 -5.14 10.33 32.11
C ASP A 259 -6.14 10.84 31.07
N LEU A 260 -6.69 9.92 30.26
CA LEU A 260 -7.59 10.25 29.14
C LEU A 260 -8.90 10.91 29.60
N ASN A 261 -9.40 10.54 30.78
CA ASN A 261 -10.73 10.96 31.24
C ASN A 261 -10.71 12.30 31.97
N SER A 262 -9.65 12.56 32.75
CA SER A 262 -9.50 13.77 33.57
C SER A 262 -8.54 14.81 33.01
N GLY A 263 -7.65 14.41 32.10
CA GLY A 263 -6.55 15.25 31.63
C GLY A 263 -5.44 15.44 32.66
N GLN A 264 -5.45 14.73 33.79
CA GLN A 264 -4.42 14.86 34.82
C GLN A 264 -3.07 14.33 34.33
N LEU A 265 -2.00 15.09 34.53
CA LEU A 265 -0.64 14.61 34.30
C LEU A 265 -0.30 13.50 35.31
N LEU A 266 -0.04 12.29 34.81
CA LEU A 266 0.28 11.12 35.61
C LEU A 266 1.78 11.02 35.86
N TRP A 267 2.59 11.22 34.81
CA TRP A 267 4.05 11.23 34.91
C TRP A 267 4.68 11.98 33.74
N ALA A 268 5.93 12.42 33.95
CA ALA A 268 6.82 12.93 32.93
C ALA A 268 8.13 12.13 32.96
N GLY A 269 8.61 11.72 31.80
CA GLY A 269 9.83 10.93 31.64
C GLY A 269 10.85 11.68 30.79
N ASP A 270 12.08 11.77 31.28
CA ASP A 270 13.19 12.37 30.54
C ASP A 270 13.65 11.43 29.42
N VAL A 271 13.95 12.02 28.26
CA VAL A 271 14.57 11.36 27.12
C VAL A 271 15.99 11.89 27.01
N ALA A 272 16.97 10.99 26.98
CA ALA A 272 18.37 11.36 26.83
C ALA A 272 18.59 12.06 25.47
N ILE A 273 19.30 13.20 25.51
CA ILE A 273 19.72 13.98 24.34
C ILE A 273 21.16 13.64 24.00
#